data_AF-A0A9E2F7N4-F1
#
_entry.id   AF-A0A9E2F7N4-F1
#
_cell.length_a   1.000
_cell.length_b   1.000
_cell.length_c   1.000
_cell.angle_alpha   90.00
_cell.angle_beta   90.00
_cell.angle_gamma   90.00
#
_symmetry.space_group_name_H-M   'P 1'
#
loop_
_entity.id
_entity.type
_entity.pdbx_description
1 polymer ?
#
loop_
_entity_poly.entity_id
_entity_poly.type
_entity_poly.pdbx_seq_one_letter_code
_entity_poly.pdbx_strand_id
1 'polypeptide(L)'
;MKNSRKLTTPQSLNAYIKGICDIMRRSGRTSALHYVPELTWMLFLRILDEREEKEAEQAKALGVEFTPSLEYPNRWQDWAAPEGKKRMELQMGTLGGFMSFVNGELIPYLRNLKNKPGTTPRQKVINEVFSSTERTYIDTERNLLDILDKIHTLSIESIDETHMFPISQVYEGLLQKMGEKNNDGGQFFTPREVIRVIVEVINPEIGETVYDPCCGTGGFLAQAYQFIKDKAKTGEDIETLKTRTFYGREKENLVYPIVLANLVLQEIDEPYIWHGNTLTGLEIYGGLFQGAPALFDVVLTNPPFGGKEGKDAQTSFAYKTSSTQVLFLQHVIDSLKPGGRCGIVMDEGVLFRINENAFVQTKRKLLNECNLWCIMSLPPKVFMNAGAASKTNLLFFY
;
A
#
# COMPACT_ATOMS: atom_id res chain seq x y z
N MET A 1 21.59 17.96 -20.18
CA MET A 1 22.18 17.24 -19.02
C MET A 1 21.19 17.38 -17.87
N LYS A 2 20.36 16.37 -17.62
CA LYS A 2 19.38 16.36 -16.52
C LYS A 2 20.17 16.44 -15.20
N ASN A 3 19.93 17.47 -14.39
CA ASN A 3 20.55 17.63 -13.08
C ASN A 3 19.84 16.71 -12.05
N SER A 4 19.79 15.41 -12.36
CA SER A 4 19.20 14.39 -11.49
C SER A 4 20.03 14.26 -10.23
N ARG A 5 19.43 14.47 -9.06
CA ARG A 5 20.16 14.35 -7.80
C ARG A 5 20.31 12.86 -7.47
N LYS A 6 21.55 12.38 -7.36
CA LYS A 6 21.80 11.01 -6.91
C LYS A 6 21.53 10.89 -5.41
N LEU A 7 20.34 10.43 -5.03
CA LEU A 7 19.98 10.13 -3.65
C LEU A 7 20.35 8.68 -3.35
N THR A 8 21.64 8.44 -3.13
CA THR A 8 22.22 7.09 -3.02
C THR A 8 21.99 6.40 -1.67
N THR A 9 21.30 7.04 -0.72
CA THR A 9 21.06 6.47 0.61
C THR A 9 19.64 6.69 1.11
N PRO A 10 19.04 5.76 1.87
CA PRO A 10 17.73 5.94 2.51
C PRO A 10 17.66 7.20 3.38
N GLN A 11 18.76 7.56 4.04
CA GLN A 11 18.86 8.77 4.87
C GLN A 11 18.78 10.05 4.02
N SER A 12 19.45 10.08 2.87
CA SER A 12 19.39 11.21 1.94
C SER A 12 18.00 11.40 1.35
N LEU A 13 17.31 10.30 1.00
CA LEU A 13 15.94 10.36 0.50
C LEU A 13 14.96 10.82 1.58
N ASN A 14 15.08 10.29 2.80
CA ASN A 14 14.28 10.72 3.95
C ASN A 14 14.45 12.22 4.25
N ALA A 15 15.69 12.72 4.23
CA ALA A 15 15.96 14.14 4.41
C ALA A 15 15.37 14.99 3.27
N TYR A 16 15.43 14.48 2.04
CA TYR A 16 14.89 15.16 0.87
C TYR A 16 13.37 15.27 0.91
N ILE A 17 12.69 14.15 1.22
CA ILE A 17 11.23 14.14 1.35
C ILE A 17 10.78 14.94 2.57
N LYS A 18 11.53 14.95 3.67
CA LYS A 18 11.29 15.88 4.78
C LYS A 18 11.30 17.34 4.29
N GLY A 19 12.23 17.70 3.41
CA GLY A 19 12.27 19.03 2.78
C GLY A 19 11.04 19.35 1.92
N ILE A 20 10.45 18.36 1.24
CA ILE A 20 9.18 18.51 0.52
C ILE A 20 8.03 18.73 1.52
N CYS A 21 7.94 17.89 2.56
CA CYS A 21 6.95 18.04 3.62
C CYS A 21 7.07 19.39 4.35
N ASP A 22 8.27 19.94 4.49
CA ASP A 22 8.49 21.26 5.10
C ASP A 22 7.94 22.40 4.25
N ILE A 23 7.82 22.23 2.91
CA ILE A 23 7.11 23.19 2.06
C ILE A 23 5.60 23.04 2.27
N MET A 24 5.09 21.80 2.26
CA MET A 24 3.67 21.52 2.53
C MET A 24 3.20 22.04 3.90
N ARG A 25 4.09 22.05 4.91
CA ARG A 25 3.80 22.64 6.23
C ARG A 25 3.67 24.15 6.22
N ARG A 26 4.38 24.85 5.33
CA ARG A 26 4.25 26.31 5.18
C ARG A 26 2.89 26.70 4.61
N SER A 27 2.25 25.80 3.86
CA SER A 27 0.90 25.95 3.31
C SER A 27 -0.24 25.88 4.34
N GLY A 28 0.03 26.20 5.62
CA GLY A 28 -0.96 26.15 6.70
C GLY A 28 -1.33 24.75 7.19
N ARG A 29 -0.64 23.69 6.73
CA ARG A 29 -0.96 22.29 7.06
C ARG A 29 0.11 21.63 7.90
N THR A 30 -0.07 21.67 9.21
CA THR A 30 0.92 21.19 10.19
C THR A 30 0.87 19.67 10.43
N SER A 31 -0.19 18.98 9.99
CA SER A 31 -0.39 17.56 10.26
C SER A 31 -0.02 16.64 9.09
N ALA A 32 0.61 15.52 9.42
CA ALA A 32 0.96 14.45 8.50
C ALA A 32 -0.26 13.84 7.80
N LEU A 33 -1.41 13.85 8.49
CA LEU A 33 -2.70 13.45 7.94
C LEU A 33 -3.10 14.21 6.68
N HIS A 34 -2.56 15.41 6.46
CA HIS A 34 -2.88 16.21 5.28
C HIS A 34 -1.81 16.16 4.20
N TYR A 35 -0.52 16.17 4.57
CA TYR A 35 0.54 16.25 3.57
C TYR A 35 0.95 14.87 3.02
N VAL A 36 0.69 13.78 3.74
CA VAL A 36 1.02 12.43 3.24
C VAL A 36 0.14 12.07 2.04
N PRO A 37 -1.20 12.20 2.08
CA PRO A 37 -2.02 11.95 0.89
C PRO A 37 -1.61 12.81 -0.32
N GLU A 38 -1.29 14.09 -0.10
CA GLU A 38 -0.81 14.99 -1.16
C GLU A 38 0.50 14.50 -1.79
N LEU A 39 1.46 14.12 -0.94
CA LEU A 39 2.72 13.59 -1.43
C LEU A 39 2.51 12.25 -2.15
N THR A 40 1.60 11.40 -1.67
CA THR A 40 1.31 10.07 -2.25
C THR A 40 0.91 10.16 -3.70
N TRP A 41 -0.12 10.95 -4.03
CA TRP A 41 -0.61 11.00 -5.39
C TRP A 41 0.40 11.66 -6.35
N MET A 42 1.16 12.67 -5.88
CA MET A 42 2.18 13.34 -6.70
C MET A 42 3.35 12.42 -7.00
N LEU A 43 3.89 11.73 -5.98
CA LEU A 43 4.95 10.75 -6.16
C LEU A 43 4.50 9.59 -7.04
N PHE A 44 3.26 9.11 -6.85
CA PHE A 44 2.68 8.07 -7.68
C PHE A 44 2.68 8.46 -9.16
N LEU A 45 2.19 9.65 -9.53
CA LEU A 45 2.19 10.11 -10.92
C LEU A 45 3.61 10.27 -11.48
N ARG A 46 4.55 10.77 -10.68
CA ARG A 46 5.95 10.92 -11.11
C ARG A 46 6.57 9.58 -11.47
N ILE A 47 6.39 8.59 -10.61
CA ILE A 47 7.01 7.27 -10.77
C ILE A 47 6.30 6.48 -11.86
N LEU A 48 4.98 6.60 -11.96
CA LEU A 48 4.20 6.04 -13.06
C LEU A 48 4.73 6.53 -14.42
N ASP A 49 4.94 7.84 -14.58
CA ASP A 49 5.43 8.42 -15.83
C ASP A 49 6.85 7.95 -16.20
N GLU A 50 7.77 7.89 -15.23
CA GLU A 50 9.13 7.37 -15.47
C GLU A 50 9.14 5.86 -15.76
N ARG A 51 8.22 5.10 -15.17
CA ARG A 51 8.03 3.68 -15.47
C ARG A 51 7.47 3.49 -16.88
N GLU A 52 6.45 4.25 -17.26
CA GLU A 52 5.84 4.18 -18.60
C GLU A 52 6.81 4.66 -19.69
N GLU A 53 7.72 5.59 -19.38
CA GLU A 53 8.83 5.97 -20.28
C GLU A 53 9.72 4.75 -20.58
N LYS A 54 10.14 4.00 -19.54
CA LYS A 54 10.94 2.77 -19.71
C LYS A 54 10.18 1.66 -20.43
N GLU A 55 8.92 1.45 -20.10
CA GLU A 55 8.06 0.46 -20.76
C GLU A 55 7.88 0.80 -22.25
N ALA A 56 7.70 2.07 -22.59
CA ALA A 56 7.62 2.53 -23.98
C ALA A 56 8.94 2.33 -24.74
N GLU A 57 10.09 2.58 -24.11
CA GLU A 57 11.41 2.33 -24.70
C GLU A 57 11.64 0.84 -24.98
N GLN A 58 11.30 -0.02 -24.01
CA GLN A 58 11.38 -1.48 -24.15
C GLN A 58 10.44 -1.98 -25.25
N ALA A 59 9.20 -1.49 -25.27
CA ALA A 59 8.21 -1.86 -26.27
C ALA A 59 8.69 -1.50 -27.68
N LYS A 60 9.24 -0.29 -27.84
CA LYS A 60 9.85 0.17 -29.10
C LYS A 60 11.04 -0.70 -29.52
N ALA A 61 11.89 -1.11 -28.59
CA ALA A 61 13.03 -1.98 -28.88
C ALA A 61 12.59 -3.39 -29.33
N LEU A 62 11.48 -3.89 -28.77
CA LEU A 62 10.89 -5.19 -29.11
C LEU A 62 9.92 -5.14 -30.31
N GLY A 63 9.61 -3.94 -30.81
CA GLY A 63 8.64 -3.75 -31.90
C GLY A 63 7.19 -4.06 -31.49
N VAL A 64 6.87 -3.97 -30.20
CA VAL A 64 5.50 -4.16 -29.68
C VAL A 64 4.84 -2.81 -29.43
N GLU A 65 3.51 -2.78 -29.55
CA GLU A 65 2.73 -1.57 -29.30
C GLU A 65 2.67 -1.27 -27.79
N PHE A 66 2.83 0.00 -27.42
CA PHE A 66 2.70 0.47 -26.05
C PHE A 66 1.58 1.50 -25.96
N THR A 67 0.63 1.27 -25.05
CA THR A 67 -0.45 2.19 -24.75
C THR A 67 -0.23 2.80 -23.37
N PRO A 68 -0.02 4.13 -23.25
CA PRO A 68 0.17 4.77 -21.96
C PRO A 68 -1.13 4.78 -21.15
N SER A 69 -1.00 4.74 -19.82
CA SER A 69 -2.16 4.82 -18.92
C SER A 69 -2.80 6.20 -18.93
N LEU A 70 -1.99 7.24 -19.11
CA LEU A 70 -2.39 8.63 -19.15
C LEU A 70 -2.00 9.25 -20.49
N GLU A 71 -2.90 10.01 -21.08
CA GLU A 71 -2.67 10.74 -22.32
C GLU A 71 -2.34 12.20 -22.03
N TYR A 72 -1.76 12.89 -23.02
CA TYR A 72 -1.59 14.34 -22.98
C TYR A 72 -2.95 15.02 -22.70
N PRO A 73 -3.01 16.04 -21.82
CA PRO A 73 -1.89 16.68 -21.09
C PRO A 73 -1.69 16.16 -19.65
N ASN A 74 -2.17 14.95 -19.32
CA ASN A 74 -2.30 14.48 -17.94
C ASN A 74 -1.09 13.69 -17.41
N ARG A 75 -0.09 13.41 -18.24
CA ARG A 75 1.15 12.72 -17.82
C ARG A 75 2.06 13.67 -17.04
N TRP A 76 2.87 13.14 -16.12
CA TRP A 76 3.76 13.98 -15.32
C TRP A 76 4.68 14.84 -16.19
N GLN A 77 5.27 14.27 -17.25
CA GLN A 77 6.10 14.99 -18.22
C GLN A 77 5.41 16.17 -18.92
N ASP A 78 4.07 16.20 -18.99
CA ASP A 78 3.33 17.24 -19.70
C ASP A 78 3.03 18.45 -18.82
N TRP A 79 2.48 18.22 -17.62
CA TRP A 79 1.95 19.28 -16.74
C TRP A 79 2.78 19.54 -15.49
N ALA A 80 3.59 18.57 -15.02
CA ALA A 80 4.34 18.68 -13.77
C ALA A 80 5.84 18.88 -13.97
N ALA A 81 6.45 18.28 -15.00
CA ALA A 81 7.87 18.48 -15.28
C ALA A 81 8.17 19.95 -15.64
N PRO A 82 9.28 20.56 -15.19
CA PRO A 82 9.64 21.96 -15.47
C PRO A 82 9.62 22.32 -16.96
N GLU A 83 10.04 21.38 -17.80
CA GLU A 83 10.06 21.47 -19.26
C GLU A 83 8.75 21.07 -19.95
N GLY A 84 7.74 20.68 -19.18
CA GLY A 84 6.47 20.18 -19.69
C GLY A 84 5.70 21.25 -20.47
N LYS A 85 5.23 20.89 -21.66
CA LYS A 85 4.54 21.84 -22.56
C LYS A 85 3.29 22.45 -21.91
N LYS A 86 2.47 21.62 -21.25
CA LYS A 86 1.27 22.10 -20.56
C LYS A 86 1.65 22.95 -19.34
N ARG A 87 2.70 22.57 -18.62
CA ARG A 87 3.21 23.37 -17.50
C ARG A 87 3.59 24.79 -17.94
N MET A 88 4.42 24.91 -18.99
CA MET A 88 4.85 26.21 -19.52
C MET A 88 3.67 27.06 -20.00
N GLU A 89 2.72 26.44 -20.71
CA GLU A 89 1.48 27.11 -21.14
C GLU A 89 0.70 27.69 -19.96
N LEU A 90 0.51 26.91 -18.90
CA LEU A 90 -0.22 27.33 -17.69
C LEU A 90 0.51 28.44 -16.93
N GLN A 91 1.85 28.38 -16.84
CA GLN A 91 2.66 29.39 -16.15
C GLN A 91 2.78 30.72 -16.92
N MET A 92 2.68 30.69 -18.26
CA MET A 92 2.64 31.89 -19.10
C MET A 92 1.22 32.46 -19.25
N GLY A 93 0.20 31.72 -18.84
CA GLY A 93 -1.20 32.08 -18.95
C GLY A 93 -1.69 33.02 -17.85
N THR A 94 -2.96 32.88 -17.49
CA THR A 94 -3.57 33.67 -16.42
C THR A 94 -3.07 33.24 -15.04
N LEU A 95 -2.92 34.20 -14.13
CA LEU A 95 -2.57 33.91 -12.73
C LEU A 95 -3.58 32.92 -12.12
N GLY A 96 -3.07 31.83 -11.53
CA GLY A 96 -3.91 30.76 -10.98
C GLY A 96 -4.38 29.73 -12.00
N GLY A 97 -3.99 29.85 -13.28
CA GLY A 97 -4.30 28.88 -14.32
C GLY A 97 -3.78 27.48 -13.99
N PHE A 98 -2.58 27.38 -13.40
CA PHE A 98 -2.01 26.10 -13.00
C PHE A 98 -2.85 25.40 -11.91
N MET A 99 -3.23 26.15 -10.86
CA MET A 99 -4.10 25.63 -9.80
C MET A 99 -5.49 25.26 -10.32
N SER A 100 -6.01 26.01 -11.29
CA SER A 100 -7.30 25.74 -11.91
C SER A 100 -7.26 24.46 -12.75
N PHE A 101 -6.19 24.22 -13.50
CA PHE A 101 -5.98 22.97 -14.23
C PHE A 101 -5.88 21.77 -13.27
N VAL A 102 -5.04 21.85 -12.22
CA VAL A 102 -4.84 20.74 -11.28
C VAL A 102 -6.17 20.35 -10.59
N ASN A 103 -6.91 21.32 -10.08
CA ASN A 103 -8.14 21.06 -9.32
C ASN A 103 -9.39 20.87 -10.20
N GLY A 104 -9.47 21.55 -11.34
CA GLY A 104 -10.64 21.58 -12.20
C GLY A 104 -10.61 20.57 -13.34
N GLU A 105 -9.42 20.11 -13.75
CA GLU A 105 -9.25 19.23 -14.91
C GLU A 105 -8.52 17.94 -14.53
N LEU A 106 -7.28 18.02 -14.03
CA LEU A 106 -6.42 16.85 -13.78
C LEU A 106 -6.99 15.90 -12.73
N ILE A 107 -7.25 16.39 -11.52
CA ILE A 107 -7.79 15.54 -10.43
C ILE A 107 -9.15 14.94 -10.84
N PRO A 108 -10.12 15.73 -11.36
CA PRO A 108 -11.36 15.18 -11.88
C PRO A 108 -11.18 14.14 -12.99
N TYR A 109 -10.22 14.34 -13.90
CA TYR A 109 -9.90 13.37 -14.95
C TYR A 109 -9.44 12.03 -14.36
N LEU A 110 -8.49 12.04 -13.42
CA LEU A 110 -7.94 10.84 -12.79
C LEU A 110 -9.03 10.08 -12.01
N ARG A 111 -9.88 10.80 -11.27
CA ARG A 111 -11.04 10.24 -10.55
C ARG A 111 -12.13 9.65 -11.43
N ASN A 112 -12.12 9.94 -12.74
CA ASN A 112 -13.11 9.42 -13.68
C ASN A 112 -12.56 8.43 -14.70
N LEU A 113 -11.29 8.03 -14.59
CA LEU A 113 -10.68 7.04 -15.48
C LEU A 113 -11.49 5.74 -15.57
N LYS A 114 -12.01 5.21 -14.46
CA LYS A 114 -12.76 3.94 -14.45
C LYS A 114 -14.07 3.96 -15.24
N ASN A 115 -14.59 5.15 -15.54
CA ASN A 115 -15.84 5.32 -16.28
C ASN A 115 -15.61 5.31 -17.80
N LYS A 116 -14.37 5.17 -18.27
CA LYS A 116 -14.05 5.11 -19.69
C LYS A 116 -14.24 3.69 -20.24
N PRO A 117 -14.82 3.53 -21.44
CA PRO A 117 -14.84 2.23 -22.12
C PRO A 117 -13.42 1.71 -22.33
N GLY A 118 -13.18 0.42 -22.06
CA GLY A 118 -11.86 -0.21 -22.25
C GLY A 118 -10.81 0.14 -21.18
N THR A 119 -11.23 0.66 -20.02
CA THR A 119 -10.31 0.99 -18.91
C THR A 119 -9.42 -0.19 -18.54
N THR A 120 -8.11 0.01 -18.57
CA THR A 120 -7.12 -1.01 -18.17
C THR A 120 -7.11 -1.22 -16.65
N PRO A 121 -6.66 -2.39 -16.14
CA PRO A 121 -6.51 -2.62 -14.70
C PRO A 121 -5.69 -1.52 -14.00
N ARG A 122 -4.56 -1.11 -14.61
CA ARG A 122 -3.73 0.00 -14.13
C ARG A 122 -4.50 1.31 -14.04
N GLN A 123 -5.33 1.65 -15.03
CA GLN A 123 -6.18 2.85 -14.97
C GLN A 123 -7.24 2.80 -13.87
N LYS A 124 -7.77 1.61 -13.53
CA LYS A 124 -8.64 1.45 -12.35
C LYS A 124 -7.87 1.71 -11.06
N VAL A 125 -6.63 1.24 -10.96
CA VAL A 125 -5.79 1.54 -9.79
C VAL A 125 -5.50 3.04 -9.69
N ILE A 126 -5.14 3.71 -10.78
CA ILE A 126 -4.96 5.17 -10.81
C ILE A 126 -6.23 5.86 -10.32
N ASN A 127 -7.41 5.43 -10.77
CA ASN A 127 -8.68 6.00 -10.31
C ASN A 127 -8.83 5.93 -8.78
N GLU A 128 -8.55 4.75 -8.22
CA GLU A 128 -8.75 4.47 -6.80
C GLU A 128 -7.70 5.15 -5.91
N VAL A 129 -6.47 5.36 -6.40
CA VAL A 129 -5.47 6.22 -5.74
C VAL A 129 -5.97 7.65 -5.56
N PHE A 130 -6.81 8.14 -6.48
CA PHE A 130 -7.39 9.49 -6.43
C PHE A 130 -8.82 9.53 -5.85
N SER A 131 -9.40 8.38 -5.46
CA SER A 131 -10.81 8.27 -5.04
C SER A 131 -11.21 9.28 -3.96
N SER A 132 -10.32 9.50 -2.97
CA SER A 132 -10.49 10.41 -1.84
C SER A 132 -9.87 11.81 -2.04
N THR A 133 -9.19 12.06 -3.18
CA THR A 133 -8.56 13.36 -3.48
C THR A 133 -9.49 14.21 -4.33
N GLU A 134 -10.25 15.12 -3.71
CA GLU A 134 -11.16 15.99 -4.46
C GLU A 134 -10.46 17.19 -5.11
N ARG A 135 -9.43 17.70 -4.44
CA ARG A 135 -8.63 18.85 -4.85
C ARG A 135 -7.28 18.79 -4.13
N THR A 136 -6.27 19.45 -4.67
CA THR A 136 -5.05 19.69 -3.92
C THR A 136 -5.33 20.68 -2.79
N TYR A 137 -4.63 20.39 -1.72
CA TYR A 137 -4.66 21.11 -0.48
C TYR A 137 -3.49 22.07 -0.27
N ILE A 138 -2.59 22.15 -1.25
CA ILE A 138 -1.53 23.16 -1.31
C ILE A 138 -2.16 24.53 -1.59
N ASP A 139 -1.75 25.52 -0.81
CA ASP A 139 -2.40 26.82 -0.71
C ASP A 139 -2.07 27.80 -1.85
N THR A 140 -0.85 27.69 -2.40
CA THR A 140 -0.37 28.59 -3.45
C THR A 140 0.22 27.81 -4.61
N GLU A 141 0.05 28.37 -5.81
CA GLU A 141 0.67 27.84 -7.04
C GLU A 141 2.19 27.74 -6.90
N ARG A 142 2.83 28.73 -6.27
CA ARG A 142 4.28 28.72 -6.02
C ARG A 142 4.71 27.52 -5.17
N ASN A 143 4.02 27.28 -4.05
CA ASN A 143 4.35 26.14 -3.19
C ASN A 143 4.15 24.81 -3.93
N LEU A 144 3.09 24.71 -4.74
CA LEU A 144 2.84 23.52 -5.56
C LEU A 144 3.96 23.30 -6.58
N LEU A 145 4.35 24.33 -7.32
CA LEU A 145 5.47 24.25 -8.28
C LEU A 145 6.79 23.88 -7.60
N ASP A 146 7.12 24.48 -6.45
CA ASP A 146 8.33 24.14 -5.68
C ASP A 146 8.32 22.67 -5.22
N ILE A 147 7.15 22.14 -4.85
CA ILE A 147 6.97 20.71 -4.50
C ILE A 147 7.17 19.83 -5.73
N LEU A 148 6.51 20.16 -6.86
CA LEU A 148 6.60 19.39 -8.10
C LEU A 148 8.04 19.37 -8.64
N ASP A 149 8.75 20.49 -8.59
CA ASP A 149 10.16 20.58 -8.98
C ASP A 149 11.02 19.66 -8.13
N LYS A 150 10.80 19.67 -6.80
CA LYS A 150 11.52 18.77 -5.91
C LYS A 150 11.21 17.31 -6.22
N ILE A 151 9.94 16.96 -6.41
CA ILE A 151 9.54 15.60 -6.76
C ILE A 151 10.12 15.19 -8.11
N HIS A 152 10.13 16.07 -9.10
CA HIS A 152 10.64 15.77 -10.44
C HIS A 152 12.14 15.42 -10.44
N THR A 153 12.93 16.02 -9.55
CA THR A 153 14.35 15.64 -9.41
C THR A 153 14.57 14.26 -8.80
N LEU A 154 13.53 13.63 -8.23
CA LEU A 154 13.55 12.21 -7.90
C LEU A 154 13.50 11.42 -9.20
N SER A 155 14.56 10.66 -9.48
CA SER A 155 14.61 9.74 -10.60
C SER A 155 14.76 8.32 -10.06
N ILE A 156 14.09 7.37 -10.69
CA ILE A 156 14.26 5.94 -10.47
C ILE A 156 15.67 5.50 -10.90
N GLU A 157 16.37 6.19 -11.81
CA GLU A 157 17.75 5.83 -12.17
C GLU A 157 18.79 6.21 -11.10
N SER A 158 18.50 7.23 -10.27
CA SER A 158 19.35 7.52 -9.10
C SER A 158 19.08 6.59 -7.91
N ILE A 159 18.17 5.67 -8.11
CA ILE A 159 17.61 4.73 -7.15
C ILE A 159 17.96 3.34 -7.71
N ASP A 160 19.09 2.78 -7.28
CA ASP A 160 19.50 1.39 -7.56
C ASP A 160 18.30 0.41 -7.47
N GLU A 161 18.33 -0.75 -8.13
CA GLU A 161 17.21 -1.74 -8.01
C GLU A 161 16.98 -2.16 -6.54
N THR A 162 18.06 -2.15 -5.74
CA THR A 162 18.06 -2.28 -4.28
C THR A 162 17.35 -1.13 -3.54
N HIS A 163 17.11 -0.02 -4.23
CA HIS A 163 16.52 1.22 -3.75
C HIS A 163 15.10 1.48 -4.31
N MET A 164 14.34 0.55 -4.87
CA MET A 164 12.88 0.80 -5.00
C MET A 164 12.19 0.85 -3.61
N PHE A 165 12.84 0.23 -2.61
CA PHE A 165 12.50 0.22 -1.18
C PHE A 165 12.39 1.57 -0.44
N PRO A 166 13.29 2.56 -0.59
CA PRO A 166 13.31 3.86 0.06
C PRO A 166 12.07 4.72 -0.18
N ILE A 167 11.37 4.65 -1.33
CA ILE A 167 10.12 5.41 -1.49
C ILE A 167 9.01 4.78 -0.64
N SER A 168 8.90 3.45 -0.62
CA SER A 168 8.04 2.70 0.31
C SER A 168 8.40 2.97 1.77
N GLN A 169 9.70 2.98 2.11
CA GLN A 169 10.19 3.33 3.45
C GLN A 169 9.90 4.78 3.82
N VAL A 170 9.90 5.70 2.86
CA VAL A 170 9.51 7.07 3.14
C VAL A 170 8.02 7.15 3.40
N TYR A 171 7.17 6.47 2.62
CA TYR A 171 5.75 6.37 2.95
C TYR A 171 5.54 5.81 4.35
N GLU A 172 6.23 4.74 4.71
CA GLU A 172 6.15 4.15 6.05
C GLU A 172 6.65 5.08 7.14
N GLY A 173 7.79 5.74 6.94
CA GLY A 173 8.33 6.72 7.89
C GLY A 173 7.44 7.96 8.02
N LEU A 174 6.70 8.32 6.98
CA LEU A 174 5.70 9.39 7.01
C LEU A 174 4.40 8.96 7.70
N LEU A 175 4.00 7.70 7.54
CA LEU A 175 2.82 7.11 8.18
C LEU A 175 3.05 6.82 9.66
N GLN A 176 4.25 6.38 10.04
CA GLN A 176 4.66 6.30 11.43
C GLN A 176 4.52 7.67 12.11
N LYS A 177 4.93 8.76 11.44
CA LYS A 177 4.73 10.14 11.92
C LYS A 177 3.27 10.60 11.92
N MET A 178 2.41 10.07 11.04
CA MET A 178 0.96 10.27 11.14
C MET A 178 0.41 9.64 12.41
N GLY A 179 0.95 8.48 12.80
CA GLY A 179 0.50 7.76 13.97
C GLY A 179 0.88 8.31 15.32
N GLU A 180 2.10 8.83 15.42
CA GLU A 180 2.62 9.45 16.64
C GLU A 180 1.76 10.64 17.12
N LYS A 181 1.01 11.32 16.24
CA LYS A 181 0.20 12.49 16.59
C LYS A 181 -1.20 12.18 17.14
N ASN A 182 -1.76 11.01 16.83
CA ASN A 182 -3.13 10.64 17.23
C ASN A 182 -3.19 9.41 18.16
N ASN A 183 -2.05 8.86 18.59
CA ASN A 183 -2.00 7.60 19.35
C ASN A 183 -2.49 6.35 18.56
N ASP A 184 -2.79 6.48 17.26
CA ASP A 184 -3.43 5.44 16.45
C ASP A 184 -2.60 4.96 15.24
N GLY A 185 -1.76 5.78 14.62
CA GLY A 185 -1.14 5.37 13.34
C GLY A 185 0.07 4.44 13.47
N GLY A 186 0.34 3.97 14.69
CA GLY A 186 1.10 2.75 14.90
C GLY A 186 0.37 1.49 14.41
N GLN A 187 -0.97 1.49 14.50
CA GLN A 187 -1.81 0.32 14.25
C GLN A 187 -1.69 -0.21 12.81
N PHE A 188 -1.11 0.57 11.90
CA PHE A 188 -0.96 0.25 10.48
C PHE A 188 0.45 -0.20 10.08
N PHE A 189 1.38 -0.31 11.03
CA PHE A 189 2.78 -0.60 10.73
C PHE A 189 3.29 -1.88 11.39
N THR A 190 3.97 -2.70 10.58
CA THR A 190 4.71 -3.89 11.02
C THR A 190 6.19 -3.63 10.76
N PRO A 191 7.09 -3.82 11.76
CA PRO A 191 8.53 -3.69 11.54
C PRO A 191 9.01 -4.53 10.36
N ARG A 192 9.88 -3.98 9.52
CA ARG A 192 10.31 -4.61 8.28
C ARG A 192 11.04 -5.92 8.49
N GLU A 193 11.82 -5.99 9.55
CA GLU A 193 12.54 -7.20 9.96
C GLU A 193 11.55 -8.31 10.33
N VAL A 194 10.43 -7.96 10.96
CA VAL A 194 9.36 -8.91 11.27
C VAL A 194 8.65 -9.38 10.00
N ILE A 195 8.31 -8.46 9.09
CA ILE A 195 7.72 -8.81 7.78
C ILE A 195 8.66 -9.78 7.04
N ARG A 196 9.95 -9.46 6.96
CA ARG A 196 10.96 -10.28 6.28
C ARG A 196 11.04 -11.68 6.87
N VAL A 197 11.16 -11.80 8.20
CA VAL A 197 11.20 -13.10 8.87
C VAL A 197 9.94 -13.92 8.57
N ILE A 198 8.75 -13.31 8.65
CA ILE A 198 7.50 -14.01 8.37
C ILE A 198 7.46 -14.50 6.91
N VAL A 199 7.81 -13.65 5.95
CA VAL A 199 7.83 -14.00 4.52
C VAL A 199 8.85 -15.11 4.24
N GLU A 200 10.05 -15.01 4.79
CA GLU A 200 11.11 -16.02 4.61
C GLU A 200 10.72 -17.38 5.20
N VAL A 201 10.11 -17.38 6.39
CA VAL A 201 9.67 -18.62 7.07
C VAL A 201 8.49 -19.26 6.33
N ILE A 202 7.53 -18.45 5.87
CA ILE A 202 6.39 -18.95 5.11
C ILE A 202 6.81 -19.39 3.71
N ASN A 203 7.83 -18.77 3.13
CA ASN A 203 8.41 -19.13 1.84
C ASN A 203 7.34 -19.22 0.73
N PRO A 204 6.66 -18.12 0.35
CA PRO A 204 5.73 -18.12 -0.78
C PRO A 204 6.46 -18.43 -2.11
N GLU A 205 5.73 -19.04 -3.04
CA GLU A 205 6.22 -19.52 -4.33
C GLU A 205 5.41 -18.95 -5.51
N ILE A 206 6.00 -19.00 -6.71
CA ILE A 206 5.32 -18.57 -7.95
C ILE A 206 4.08 -19.44 -8.18
N GLY A 207 2.97 -18.78 -8.56
CA GLY A 207 1.70 -19.44 -8.84
C GLY A 207 0.78 -19.60 -7.62
N GLU A 208 1.28 -19.32 -6.42
CA GLU A 208 0.46 -19.30 -5.21
C GLU A 208 -0.26 -17.94 -5.04
N THR A 209 -1.38 -17.95 -4.33
CA THR A 209 -2.12 -16.74 -3.97
C THR A 209 -1.74 -16.28 -2.55
N VAL A 210 -1.35 -15.01 -2.42
CA VAL A 210 -0.91 -14.37 -1.17
C VAL A 210 -1.94 -13.36 -0.71
N TYR A 211 -2.43 -13.51 0.52
CA TYR A 211 -3.51 -12.69 1.08
C TYR A 211 -3.13 -12.00 2.39
N ASP A 212 -3.52 -10.73 2.52
CA ASP A 212 -3.47 -9.98 3.77
C ASP A 212 -4.84 -9.33 4.10
N PRO A 213 -5.61 -9.85 5.09
CA PRO A 213 -6.95 -9.36 5.43
C PRO A 213 -7.00 -7.98 6.09
N CYS A 214 -5.85 -7.39 6.43
CA CYS A 214 -5.74 -6.05 6.99
C CYS A 214 -4.40 -5.45 6.57
N CYS A 215 -4.26 -5.21 5.26
CA CYS A 215 -2.96 -5.03 4.63
C CYS A 215 -2.23 -3.74 4.99
N GLY A 216 -2.92 -2.75 5.56
CA GLY A 216 -2.32 -1.46 5.89
C GLY A 216 -1.74 -0.85 4.62
N THR A 217 -0.45 -0.54 4.65
CA THR A 217 0.31 -0.01 3.50
C THR A 217 0.71 -1.06 2.46
N GLY A 218 0.38 -2.34 2.66
CA GLY A 218 0.78 -3.45 1.80
C GLY A 218 2.18 -3.98 2.06
N GLY A 219 2.73 -3.78 3.26
CA GLY A 219 4.11 -4.17 3.60
C GLY A 219 4.40 -5.66 3.39
N PHE A 220 3.47 -6.55 3.77
CA PHE A 220 3.59 -7.99 3.54
C PHE A 220 3.51 -8.35 2.06
N LEU A 221 2.52 -7.81 1.34
CA LEU A 221 2.34 -8.08 -0.09
C LEU A 221 3.56 -7.62 -0.92
N ALA A 222 4.07 -6.43 -0.63
CA ALA A 222 5.29 -5.91 -1.26
C ALA A 222 6.52 -6.77 -0.97
N GLN A 223 6.72 -7.19 0.29
CA GLN A 223 7.88 -8.03 0.65
C GLN A 223 7.76 -9.43 0.04
N ALA A 224 6.54 -9.99 -0.04
CA ALA A 224 6.28 -11.26 -0.71
C ALA A 224 6.56 -11.16 -2.22
N TYR A 225 6.18 -10.08 -2.90
CA TYR A 225 6.55 -9.84 -4.29
C TYR A 225 8.06 -9.92 -4.51
N GLN A 226 8.83 -9.19 -3.72
CA GLN A 226 10.29 -9.19 -3.86
C GLN A 226 10.89 -10.58 -3.61
N PHE A 227 10.43 -11.26 -2.58
CA PHE A 227 10.89 -12.61 -2.24
C PHE A 227 10.60 -13.64 -3.34
N ILE A 228 9.45 -13.52 -4.01
CA ILE A 228 9.03 -14.43 -5.07
C ILE A 228 9.68 -14.05 -6.42
N LYS A 229 9.87 -12.75 -6.69
CA LYS A 229 10.48 -12.22 -7.93
C LYS A 229 11.84 -12.83 -8.22
N ASP A 230 12.68 -12.98 -7.19
CA ASP A 230 14.01 -13.59 -7.31
C ASP A 230 13.97 -15.06 -7.76
N LYS A 231 12.81 -15.72 -7.64
CA LYS A 231 12.59 -17.11 -8.05
C LYS A 231 11.94 -17.24 -9.43
N ALA A 232 11.43 -16.14 -10.01
CA ALA A 232 10.80 -16.15 -11.32
C ALA A 232 11.83 -16.43 -12.42
N LYS A 233 11.52 -17.38 -13.31
CA LYS A 233 12.44 -17.84 -14.37
C LYS A 233 11.94 -17.49 -15.77
N THR A 234 10.63 -17.29 -15.92
CA THR A 234 9.98 -17.06 -17.20
C THR A 234 9.20 -15.74 -17.24
N GLY A 235 8.87 -15.27 -18.45
CA GLY A 235 7.98 -14.12 -18.60
C GLY A 235 6.57 -14.37 -18.02
N GLU A 236 6.08 -15.61 -18.13
CA GLU A 236 4.79 -16.03 -17.57
C GLU A 236 4.80 -16.01 -16.02
N ASP A 237 5.93 -16.39 -15.41
CA ASP A 237 6.11 -16.28 -13.95
C ASP A 237 6.00 -14.83 -13.51
N ILE A 238 6.66 -13.91 -14.23
CA ILE A 238 6.62 -12.47 -13.94
C ILE A 238 5.21 -11.92 -14.15
N GLU A 239 4.54 -12.29 -15.23
CA GLU A 239 3.16 -11.86 -15.50
C GLU A 239 2.21 -12.35 -14.39
N THR A 240 2.30 -13.63 -14.01
CA THR A 240 1.50 -14.21 -12.93
C THR A 240 1.75 -13.51 -11.61
N LEU A 241 3.02 -13.21 -11.31
CA LEU A 241 3.42 -12.51 -10.11
C LEU A 241 2.82 -11.10 -10.05
N LYS A 242 2.88 -10.36 -11.17
CA LYS A 242 2.39 -8.97 -11.25
C LYS A 242 0.88 -8.83 -11.30
N THR A 243 0.16 -9.87 -11.74
CA THR A 243 -1.27 -9.74 -12.10
C THR A 243 -2.23 -10.68 -11.38
N ARG A 244 -1.76 -11.77 -10.74
CA ARG A 244 -2.66 -12.83 -10.21
C ARG A 244 -2.27 -13.37 -8.83
N THR A 245 -1.32 -12.73 -8.15
CA THR A 245 -0.72 -13.28 -6.93
C THR A 245 -1.17 -12.58 -5.65
N PHE A 246 -1.36 -11.25 -5.64
CA PHE A 246 -1.49 -10.47 -4.41
C PHE A 246 -2.90 -9.96 -4.15
N TYR A 247 -3.41 -10.31 -2.97
CA TYR A 247 -4.75 -10.01 -2.50
C TYR A 247 -4.69 -9.31 -1.14
N GLY A 248 -5.50 -8.27 -0.94
CA GLY A 248 -5.51 -7.52 0.31
C GLY A 248 -6.87 -6.91 0.63
N ARG A 249 -7.07 -6.58 1.90
CA ARG A 249 -8.19 -5.76 2.34
C ARG A 249 -7.70 -4.63 3.22
N GLU A 250 -8.19 -3.42 2.97
CA GLU A 250 -7.91 -2.24 3.78
C GLU A 250 -9.20 -1.48 4.06
N LYS A 251 -9.38 -1.02 5.29
CA LYS A 251 -10.60 -0.37 5.77
C LYS A 251 -10.50 1.15 5.73
N GLU A 252 -9.33 1.70 6.02
CA GLU A 252 -9.17 3.13 6.25
C GLU A 252 -9.02 3.91 4.93
N ASN A 253 -9.93 4.86 4.70
CA ASN A 253 -9.98 5.69 3.49
C ASN A 253 -8.66 6.42 3.17
N LEU A 254 -7.88 6.75 4.20
CA LEU A 254 -6.59 7.43 4.03
C LEU A 254 -5.44 6.46 3.71
N VAL A 255 -5.58 5.19 4.07
CA VAL A 255 -4.55 4.16 3.88
C VAL A 255 -4.77 3.40 2.57
N TYR A 256 -6.01 3.19 2.15
CA TYR A 256 -6.34 2.47 0.93
C TYR A 256 -5.66 3.01 -0.34
N PRO A 257 -5.65 4.33 -0.64
CA PRO A 257 -4.87 4.88 -1.76
C PRO A 257 -3.36 4.64 -1.65
N ILE A 258 -2.84 4.57 -0.42
CA ILE A 258 -1.42 4.40 -0.16
C ILE A 258 -0.99 2.97 -0.47
N VAL A 259 -1.76 1.95 -0.08
CA VAL A 259 -1.43 0.57 -0.45
C VAL A 259 -1.47 0.38 -1.95
N LEU A 260 -2.47 0.92 -2.64
CA LEU A 260 -2.54 0.86 -4.10
C LEU A 260 -1.32 1.51 -4.77
N ALA A 261 -0.97 2.73 -4.35
CA ALA A 261 0.22 3.38 -4.85
C ALA A 261 1.46 2.52 -4.54
N ASN A 262 1.65 2.08 -3.30
CA ASN A 262 2.81 1.30 -2.89
C ASN A 262 2.97 0.00 -3.70
N LEU A 263 1.89 -0.75 -3.95
CA LEU A 263 1.97 -2.00 -4.70
C LEU A 263 2.31 -1.78 -6.17
N VAL A 264 1.73 -0.77 -6.83
CA VAL A 264 2.10 -0.41 -8.21
C VAL A 264 3.54 0.06 -8.32
N LEU A 265 4.02 0.79 -7.30
CA LEU A 265 5.42 1.18 -7.19
C LEU A 265 6.35 -0.02 -6.98
N GLN A 266 5.84 -1.14 -6.45
CA GLN A 266 6.57 -2.40 -6.33
C GLN A 266 6.43 -3.28 -7.59
N GLU A 267 5.98 -2.71 -8.70
CA GLU A 267 5.72 -3.40 -9.98
C GLU A 267 4.54 -4.38 -9.96
N ILE A 268 3.71 -4.39 -8.92
CA ILE A 268 2.47 -5.16 -8.90
C ILE A 268 1.43 -4.38 -9.70
N ASP A 269 1.20 -4.79 -10.95
CA ASP A 269 0.38 -4.06 -11.91
C ASP A 269 -1.12 -4.19 -11.63
N GLU A 270 -1.56 -5.36 -11.17
CA GLU A 270 -2.98 -5.63 -10.88
C GLU A 270 -3.15 -6.15 -9.44
N PRO A 271 -2.97 -5.29 -8.42
CA PRO A 271 -3.18 -5.69 -7.04
C PRO A 271 -4.68 -5.83 -6.75
N TYR A 272 -5.10 -6.98 -6.21
CA TYR A 272 -6.49 -7.21 -5.81
C TYR A 272 -6.72 -6.67 -4.40
N ILE A 273 -7.01 -5.38 -4.28
CA ILE A 273 -7.29 -4.75 -2.98
C ILE A 273 -8.77 -4.42 -2.86
N TRP A 274 -9.39 -4.92 -1.80
CA TRP A 274 -10.76 -4.59 -1.43
C TRP A 274 -10.77 -3.48 -0.39
N HIS A 275 -11.56 -2.43 -0.66
CA HIS A 275 -11.75 -1.33 0.26
C HIS A 275 -12.99 -1.56 1.13
N GLY A 276 -12.80 -1.78 2.43
CA GLY A 276 -13.89 -1.99 3.36
C GLY A 276 -13.45 -2.66 4.65
N ASN A 277 -14.42 -2.94 5.53
CA ASN A 277 -14.14 -3.62 6.79
C ASN A 277 -14.23 -5.14 6.63
N THR A 278 -13.08 -5.82 6.75
CA THR A 278 -12.97 -7.28 6.62
C THR A 278 -13.88 -8.04 7.58
N LEU A 279 -13.99 -7.58 8.83
CA LEU A 279 -14.72 -8.30 9.87
C LEU A 279 -16.24 -8.12 9.77
N THR A 280 -16.72 -6.97 9.30
CA THR A 280 -18.15 -6.73 9.07
C THR A 280 -18.61 -7.13 7.67
N GLY A 281 -17.69 -7.28 6.72
CA GLY A 281 -18.00 -7.44 5.30
C GLY A 281 -18.55 -6.16 4.64
N LEU A 282 -18.48 -5.01 5.32
CA LEU A 282 -18.98 -3.75 4.78
C LEU A 282 -18.03 -3.25 3.68
N GLU A 283 -18.50 -3.30 2.44
CA GLU A 283 -17.78 -2.82 1.26
C GLU A 283 -17.93 -1.30 1.10
N ILE A 284 -16.79 -0.64 0.89
CA ILE A 284 -16.71 0.73 0.37
C ILE A 284 -16.48 0.67 -1.15
N TYR A 285 -15.56 -0.19 -1.59
CA TYR A 285 -15.29 -0.47 -3.00
C TYR A 285 -14.62 -1.84 -3.20
N GLY A 286 -15.25 -2.73 -3.96
CA GLY A 286 -14.73 -4.07 -4.28
C GLY A 286 -14.30 -4.29 -5.73
N GLY A 287 -14.31 -3.25 -6.58
CA GLY A 287 -14.10 -3.40 -8.02
C GLY A 287 -12.72 -3.92 -8.43
N LEU A 288 -11.68 -3.66 -7.62
CA LEU A 288 -10.33 -4.24 -7.81
C LEU A 288 -10.21 -5.66 -7.23
N PHE A 289 -11.16 -6.11 -6.41
CA PHE A 289 -11.16 -7.45 -5.80
C PHE A 289 -12.01 -8.46 -6.59
N GLN A 290 -12.60 -8.03 -7.71
CA GLN A 290 -13.47 -8.87 -8.52
C GLN A 290 -12.69 -10.05 -9.12
N GLY A 291 -13.20 -11.27 -8.94
CA GLY A 291 -12.53 -12.49 -9.41
C GLY A 291 -11.47 -13.02 -8.45
N ALA A 292 -11.30 -12.40 -7.26
CA ALA A 292 -10.48 -12.98 -6.22
C ALA A 292 -11.02 -14.37 -5.79
N PRO A 293 -10.14 -15.32 -5.48
CA PRO A 293 -10.55 -16.62 -4.98
C PRO A 293 -11.19 -16.49 -3.59
N ALA A 294 -11.99 -17.49 -3.21
CA ALA A 294 -12.59 -17.54 -1.87
C ALA A 294 -11.57 -17.90 -0.78
N LEU A 295 -10.55 -18.69 -1.14
CA LEU A 295 -9.52 -19.20 -0.24
C LEU A 295 -8.13 -18.99 -0.86
N PHE A 296 -7.11 -18.84 -0.01
CA PHE A 296 -5.75 -18.47 -0.41
C PHE A 296 -4.73 -19.53 0.01
N ASP A 297 -3.63 -19.62 -0.74
CA ASP A 297 -2.53 -20.55 -0.46
C ASP A 297 -1.66 -20.04 0.70
N VAL A 298 -1.50 -18.72 0.79
CA VAL A 298 -0.64 -18.06 1.77
C VAL A 298 -1.36 -16.87 2.40
N VAL A 299 -1.35 -16.79 3.73
CA VAL A 299 -1.84 -15.61 4.48
C VAL A 299 -0.72 -15.00 5.31
N LEU A 300 -0.40 -13.73 5.07
CA LEU A 300 0.64 -12.98 5.79
C LEU A 300 0.02 -11.73 6.38
N THR A 301 0.00 -11.56 7.70
CA THR A 301 -0.78 -10.46 8.28
C THR A 301 -0.38 -10.05 9.70
N ASN A 302 -0.73 -8.80 10.03
CA ASN A 302 -0.61 -8.23 11.37
C ASN A 302 -1.92 -7.52 11.75
N PRO A 303 -2.87 -8.22 12.41
CA PRO A 303 -4.13 -7.65 12.82
C PRO A 303 -3.99 -6.55 13.88
N PRO A 304 -4.86 -5.52 13.86
CA PRO A 304 -4.82 -4.42 14.82
C PRO A 304 -4.80 -4.88 16.29
N PHE A 305 -3.92 -4.30 17.10
CA PHE A 305 -3.80 -4.60 18.52
C PHE A 305 -4.88 -3.90 19.35
N GLY A 306 -5.43 -4.60 20.35
CA GLY A 306 -6.30 -3.97 21.37
C GLY A 306 -7.66 -3.44 20.89
N GLY A 307 -7.97 -3.56 19.60
CA GLY A 307 -9.23 -3.11 19.00
C GLY A 307 -10.46 -3.86 19.54
N LYS A 308 -11.60 -3.16 19.50
CA LYS A 308 -12.92 -3.73 19.79
C LYS A 308 -13.88 -3.52 18.62
N GLU A 309 -14.49 -4.59 18.16
CA GLU A 309 -15.54 -4.54 17.14
C GLU A 309 -16.96 -4.50 17.76
N GLY A 310 -17.85 -3.80 17.06
CA GLY A 310 -19.28 -3.78 17.35
C GLY A 310 -19.95 -5.14 17.11
N LYS A 311 -21.22 -5.27 17.50
CA LYS A 311 -21.97 -6.54 17.40
C LYS A 311 -22.11 -7.04 15.96
N ASP A 312 -22.19 -6.14 14.99
CA ASP A 312 -22.40 -6.49 13.58
C ASP A 312 -21.25 -7.35 13.05
N ALA A 313 -20.01 -6.99 13.35
CA ALA A 313 -18.82 -7.78 12.98
C ALA A 313 -18.89 -9.20 13.53
N GLN A 314 -19.37 -9.36 14.76
CA GLN A 314 -19.38 -10.65 15.46
C GLN A 314 -20.36 -11.64 14.83
N THR A 315 -21.37 -11.17 14.09
CA THR A 315 -22.41 -12.04 13.54
C THR A 315 -21.89 -13.02 12.49
N SER A 316 -20.80 -12.65 11.81
CA SER A 316 -20.15 -13.44 10.77
C SER A 316 -19.23 -14.55 11.31
N PHE A 317 -19.02 -14.63 12.63
CA PHE A 317 -18.05 -15.55 13.22
C PHE A 317 -18.71 -16.57 14.14
N ALA A 318 -18.16 -17.80 14.12
CA ALA A 318 -18.62 -18.89 14.98
C ALA A 318 -18.48 -18.54 16.47
N TYR A 319 -17.38 -17.89 16.83
CA TYR A 319 -17.10 -17.49 18.20
C TYR A 319 -17.17 -15.97 18.34
N LYS A 320 -18.35 -15.50 18.74
CA LYS A 320 -18.65 -14.06 18.90
C LYS A 320 -17.82 -13.45 20.01
N THR A 321 -17.08 -12.41 19.67
CA THR A 321 -16.32 -11.59 20.62
C THR A 321 -16.13 -10.20 20.09
N SER A 322 -15.99 -9.21 20.97
CA SER A 322 -15.57 -7.88 20.56
C SER A 322 -14.08 -7.80 20.23
N SER A 323 -13.26 -8.79 20.58
CA SER A 323 -11.81 -8.73 20.34
C SER A 323 -11.48 -8.80 18.85
N THR A 324 -11.00 -7.69 18.27
CA THR A 324 -10.61 -7.60 16.86
C THR A 324 -9.60 -8.70 16.47
N GLN A 325 -8.57 -8.95 17.29
CA GLN A 325 -7.57 -9.99 16.98
C GLN A 325 -8.14 -11.41 16.96
N VAL A 326 -9.08 -11.74 17.85
CA VAL A 326 -9.70 -13.08 17.86
C VAL A 326 -10.62 -13.26 16.66
N LEU A 327 -11.30 -12.20 16.19
CA LEU A 327 -12.09 -12.25 14.98
C LEU A 327 -11.20 -12.39 13.73
N PHE A 328 -10.08 -11.66 13.64
CA PHE A 328 -9.12 -11.83 12.55
C PHE A 328 -8.49 -13.23 12.54
N LEU A 329 -8.17 -13.82 13.69
CA LEU A 329 -7.66 -15.19 13.71
C LEU A 329 -8.67 -16.19 13.16
N GLN A 330 -9.96 -16.04 13.48
CA GLN A 330 -11.02 -16.85 12.87
C GLN A 330 -11.08 -16.62 11.36
N HIS A 331 -11.10 -15.36 10.92
CA HIS A 331 -11.11 -15.00 9.49
C HIS A 331 -9.95 -15.61 8.72
N VAL A 332 -8.74 -15.58 9.30
CA VAL A 332 -7.52 -16.13 8.68
C VAL A 332 -7.63 -17.64 8.53
N ILE A 333 -8.05 -18.36 9.56
CA ILE A 333 -8.25 -19.82 9.48
C ILE A 333 -9.26 -20.15 8.39
N ASP A 334 -10.37 -19.41 8.33
CA ASP A 334 -11.44 -19.63 7.35
C ASP A 334 -11.08 -19.16 5.92
N SER A 335 -9.98 -18.41 5.75
CA SER A 335 -9.49 -17.91 4.46
C SER A 335 -8.44 -18.81 3.81
N LEU A 336 -7.93 -19.82 4.52
CA LEU A 336 -6.89 -20.71 4.01
C LEU A 336 -7.48 -21.84 3.14
N LYS A 337 -6.82 -22.15 2.03
CA LYS A 337 -7.06 -23.40 1.31
C LYS A 337 -6.63 -24.60 2.15
N PRO A 338 -7.14 -25.82 1.89
CA PRO A 338 -6.54 -27.03 2.44
C PRO A 338 -5.04 -27.11 2.09
N GLY A 339 -4.18 -27.19 3.10
CA GLY A 339 -2.72 -27.16 2.95
C GLY A 339 -2.12 -25.76 2.74
N GLY A 340 -2.94 -24.70 2.77
CA GLY A 340 -2.48 -23.32 2.78
C GLY A 340 -1.83 -22.96 4.11
N ARG A 341 -0.94 -21.97 4.12
CA ARG A 341 -0.11 -21.63 5.29
C ARG A 341 -0.21 -20.18 5.69
N CYS A 342 -0.04 -19.91 6.97
CA CYS A 342 -0.16 -18.57 7.53
C CYS A 342 0.99 -18.20 8.45
N GLY A 343 1.47 -16.97 8.29
CA GLY A 343 2.29 -16.27 9.28
C GLY A 343 1.53 -15.04 9.80
N ILE A 344 1.21 -15.01 11.09
CA ILE A 344 0.39 -13.97 11.71
C ILE A 344 1.04 -13.40 12.97
N VAL A 345 0.99 -12.08 13.12
CA VAL A 345 1.39 -11.39 14.36
C VAL A 345 0.21 -11.37 15.34
N MET A 346 0.41 -11.79 16.59
CA MET A 346 -0.63 -11.83 17.62
C MET A 346 -0.14 -11.26 18.95
N ASP A 347 -1.04 -10.57 19.67
CA ASP A 347 -0.80 -10.16 21.05
C ASP A 347 -0.71 -11.38 21.97
N GLU A 348 0.17 -11.34 22.97
CA GLU A 348 0.34 -12.40 23.97
C GLU A 348 -0.98 -12.71 24.69
N GLY A 349 -1.85 -11.72 24.87
CA GLY A 349 -3.19 -11.86 25.42
C GLY A 349 -4.05 -12.92 24.74
N VAL A 350 -3.91 -13.11 23.43
CA VAL A 350 -4.68 -14.14 22.71
C VAL A 350 -4.25 -15.55 23.14
N LEU A 351 -2.96 -15.75 23.43
CA LEU A 351 -2.39 -17.04 23.80
C LEU A 351 -2.85 -17.48 25.19
N PHE A 352 -2.82 -16.61 26.20
CA PHE A 352 -3.06 -17.02 27.60
C PHE A 352 -4.48 -16.80 28.12
N ARG A 353 -5.29 -15.93 27.50
CA ARG A 353 -6.66 -15.68 28.01
C ARG A 353 -7.52 -16.94 27.90
N ILE A 354 -8.10 -17.32 29.04
CA ILE A 354 -8.98 -18.51 29.18
C ILE A 354 -10.33 -18.18 29.83
N ASN A 355 -10.50 -16.96 30.33
CA ASN A 355 -11.71 -16.48 31.00
C ASN A 355 -12.81 -16.05 30.01
N GLU A 356 -12.51 -15.98 28.71
CA GLU A 356 -13.45 -15.66 27.65
C GLU A 356 -13.62 -16.86 26.71
N ASN A 357 -14.87 -17.34 26.54
CA ASN A 357 -15.15 -18.56 25.77
C ASN A 357 -14.65 -18.48 24.32
N ALA A 358 -14.81 -17.34 23.66
CA ALA A 358 -14.39 -17.15 22.28
C ALA A 358 -12.87 -17.30 22.08
N PHE A 359 -12.06 -16.87 23.05
CA PHE A 359 -10.60 -17.07 23.00
C PHE A 359 -10.24 -18.56 23.07
N VAL A 360 -10.87 -19.29 23.99
CA VAL A 360 -10.64 -20.73 24.16
C VAL A 360 -11.08 -21.51 22.92
N GLN A 361 -12.27 -21.21 22.39
CA GLN A 361 -12.81 -21.90 21.23
C GLN A 361 -12.04 -21.59 19.95
N THR A 362 -11.62 -20.34 19.74
CA THR A 362 -10.78 -19.98 18.59
C THR A 362 -9.43 -20.69 18.63
N LYS A 363 -8.80 -20.79 19.82
CA LYS A 363 -7.57 -21.59 19.98
C LYS A 363 -7.80 -23.08 19.72
N ARG A 364 -8.93 -23.64 20.15
CA ARG A 364 -9.30 -25.03 19.83
C ARG A 364 -9.50 -25.22 18.33
N LYS A 365 -10.20 -24.31 17.65
CA LYS A 365 -10.36 -24.32 16.19
C LYS A 365 -9.00 -24.31 15.49
N LEU A 366 -8.11 -23.39 15.88
CA LEU A 366 -6.74 -23.34 15.35
C LEU A 366 -6.01 -24.68 15.50
N LEU A 367 -6.04 -25.30 16.68
CA LEU A 367 -5.33 -26.56 16.94
C LEU A 367 -6.01 -27.81 16.33
N ASN A 368 -7.31 -27.74 16.05
CA ASN A 368 -8.06 -28.86 15.47
C ASN A 368 -8.06 -28.83 13.94
N GLU A 369 -8.07 -27.65 13.33
CA GLU A 369 -8.19 -27.46 11.89
C GLU A 369 -6.86 -27.14 11.21
N CYS A 370 -5.88 -26.62 11.96
CA CYS A 370 -4.55 -26.30 11.45
C CYS A 370 -3.46 -26.99 12.28
N ASN A 371 -2.29 -27.18 11.67
CA ASN A 371 -1.09 -27.56 12.38
C ASN A 371 -0.28 -26.32 12.80
N LEU A 372 -0.50 -25.85 14.04
CA LEU A 372 0.32 -24.80 14.66
C LEU A 372 1.70 -25.35 15.03
N TRP A 373 2.66 -25.21 14.12
CA TRP A 373 3.98 -25.82 14.25
C TRP A 373 5.02 -24.93 14.92
N CYS A 374 4.83 -23.60 14.94
CA CYS A 374 5.73 -22.68 15.64
C CYS A 374 5.00 -21.46 16.21
N ILE A 375 5.40 -21.10 17.44
CA ILE A 375 5.12 -19.81 18.05
C ILE A 375 6.46 -19.17 18.41
N MET A 376 6.79 -18.04 17.78
CA MET A 376 7.98 -17.26 18.08
C MET A 376 7.61 -16.06 18.95
N SER A 377 8.09 -16.05 20.19
CA SER A 377 7.82 -14.95 21.11
C SER A 377 8.83 -13.81 20.92
N LEU A 378 8.36 -12.60 20.61
CA LEU A 378 9.23 -11.47 20.31
C LEU A 378 9.65 -10.71 21.57
N PRO A 379 10.81 -10.05 21.58
CA PRO A 379 11.18 -9.17 22.68
C PRO A 379 10.10 -8.10 22.96
N PRO A 380 9.98 -7.62 24.21
CA PRO A 380 9.05 -6.53 24.51
C PRO A 380 9.41 -5.29 23.68
N LYS A 381 8.39 -4.45 23.43
CA LYS A 381 8.48 -3.16 22.73
C LYS A 381 8.71 -3.20 21.21
N VAL A 382 8.84 -4.37 20.58
CA VAL A 382 8.97 -4.48 19.10
C VAL A 382 7.83 -3.76 18.39
N PHE A 383 6.60 -3.85 18.92
CA PHE A 383 5.39 -3.21 18.40
C PHE A 383 4.88 -2.06 19.27
N MET A 384 5.71 -1.48 20.15
CA MET A 384 5.29 -0.37 21.03
C MET A 384 4.78 0.82 20.22
N ASN A 385 5.52 1.17 19.16
CA ASN A 385 5.12 2.24 18.24
C ASN A 385 3.94 1.85 17.36
N ALA A 386 3.56 0.57 17.35
CA ALA A 386 2.43 0.02 16.60
C ALA A 386 1.14 -0.12 17.43
N GLY A 387 1.14 0.36 18.67
CA GLY A 387 -0.01 0.30 19.57
C GLY A 387 -0.13 -0.99 20.39
N ALA A 388 0.85 -1.90 20.32
CA ALA A 388 0.86 -3.10 21.16
C ALA A 388 1.15 -2.72 22.62
N ALA A 389 0.17 -2.99 23.50
CA ALA A 389 0.30 -2.78 24.94
C ALA A 389 1.01 -3.95 25.65
N SER A 390 1.05 -5.12 25.02
CA SER A 390 1.69 -6.32 25.55
C SER A 390 2.75 -6.87 24.59
N LYS A 391 3.42 -7.96 25.00
CA LYS A 391 4.37 -8.66 24.15
C LYS A 391 3.63 -9.24 22.95
N THR A 392 4.29 -9.30 21.79
CA THR A 392 3.71 -9.91 20.59
C THR A 392 4.43 -11.20 20.24
N ASN A 393 3.74 -12.04 19.48
CA ASN A 393 4.21 -13.35 19.05
C ASN A 393 3.94 -13.50 17.55
N LEU A 394 4.77 -14.29 16.88
CA LEU A 394 4.54 -14.75 15.51
C LEU A 394 4.02 -16.17 15.59
N LEU A 395 2.87 -16.43 14.99
CA LEU A 395 2.30 -17.77 14.88
C LEU A 395 2.45 -18.25 13.44
N PHE A 396 2.88 -19.49 13.29
CA PHE A 396 3.02 -20.15 12.00
C PHE A 396 2.23 -21.46 11.98
N PHE A 397 1.30 -21.59 11.04
CA PHE A 397 0.43 -22.77 10.91
C PHE A 397 0.05 -23.03 9.44
N TYR A 398 -0.44 -24.24 9.16
CA TYR A 398 -0.95 -24.67 7.85
C TYR A 398 -2.10 -25.69 7.98
#